data_AF-A0A560HVK5-F1
#
_entry.id   AF-A0A560HVK5-F1
#
_cell.length_a   1.000
_cell.length_b   1.000
_cell.length_c   1.000
_cell.angle_alpha   90.00
_cell.angle_beta   90.00
_cell.angle_gamma   90.00
#
_symmetry.space_group_name_H-M   'P 1'
#
loop_
_entity.id
_entity.type
_entity.pdbx_description
1 polymer ?
#
loop_
_entity_poly.entity_id
_entity_poly.type
_entity_poly.pdbx_seq_one_letter_code
_entity_poly.pdbx_strand_id
1 'polypeptide(L)' 'MSIPQSRDVGASCIAERRGIGSLDEGKALTGFMSFGDRVRMEARSEGGQPLFGACDQQVIRARV' A
#
# COMPACT_ATOMS: atom_id res chain seq x y z
N MET A 1 1.87 -16.73 -6.58
CA MET A 1 1.07 -15.52 -6.89
C MET A 1 0.00 -15.44 -5.83
N SER A 2 0.32 -14.79 -4.73
CA SER A 2 -0.54 -14.77 -3.54
C SER A 2 -1.41 -13.53 -3.63
N ILE A 3 -2.70 -13.71 -3.96
CA ILE A 3 -3.74 -12.70 -3.73
C ILE A 3 -4.61 -13.15 -2.56
N PRO A 4 -4.21 -12.93 -1.30
CA PRO A 4 -5.14 -13.12 -0.20
C PRO A 4 -6.22 -12.04 -0.35
N GLN A 5 -7.47 -12.47 -0.55
CA GLN A 5 -8.62 -11.59 -0.79
C GLN A 5 -9.15 -10.90 0.48
N SER A 6 -8.42 -10.94 1.59
CA SER A 6 -8.81 -10.31 2.85
C SER A 6 -8.28 -8.87 2.93
N ARG A 7 -9.13 -7.93 3.34
CA ARG A 7 -8.74 -6.50 3.58
C ARG A 7 -7.56 -6.36 4.56
N ASP A 8 -7.38 -7.35 5.42
CA ASP A 8 -6.34 -7.45 6.43
C ASP A 8 -4.97 -7.84 5.85
N VAL A 9 -4.93 -8.29 4.60
CA VAL A 9 -3.69 -8.62 3.90
C VAL A 9 -3.40 -7.55 2.86
N GLY A 10 -2.14 -7.08 2.86
CA GLY A 10 -1.71 -6.01 1.97
C GLY A 10 -1.77 -6.39 0.49
N ALA A 11 -1.83 -5.39 -0.38
CA ALA A 11 -1.65 -5.56 -1.83
C ALA A 11 -0.20 -5.27 -2.22
N SER A 12 0.30 -5.92 -3.27
CA SER A 12 1.63 -5.66 -3.81
C SER A 12 1.68 -4.29 -4.50
N CYS A 13 0.57 -3.88 -5.14
CA CYS A 13 0.46 -2.55 -5.72
C CYS A 13 -0.91 -1.89 -5.49
N ILE A 14 -0.95 -0.56 -5.58
CA ILE A 14 -2.21 0.20 -5.44
C ILE A 14 -3.20 -0.12 -6.55
N ALA A 15 -2.72 -0.43 -7.76
CA ALA A 15 -3.56 -0.83 -8.89
C ALA A 15 -4.29 -2.15 -8.63
N GLU A 16 -3.60 -3.11 -8.02
CA GLU A 16 -4.18 -4.39 -7.61
C GLU A 16 -5.29 -4.17 -6.57
N ARG A 17 -5.07 -3.33 -5.55
CA ARG A 17 -6.09 -3.01 -4.54
C ARG A 17 -7.33 -2.33 -5.14
N ARG A 18 -7.14 -1.47 -6.15
CA ARG A 18 -8.24 -0.85 -6.91
C ARG A 18 -9.01 -1.86 -7.78
N GLY A 19 -8.30 -2.83 -8.36
CA GLY A 19 -8.90 -3.94 -9.11
C GLY A 19 -9.82 -4.79 -8.25
N ILE A 20 -9.37 -5.20 -7.07
CA ILE A 20 -10.17 -5.96 -6.09
C ILE A 20 -11.44 -5.19 -5.71
N GLY A 21 -11.32 -3.90 -5.35
CA GLY A 21 -12.50 -3.10 -5.00
C GLY A 21 -13.49 -2.92 -6.16
N SER A 22 -13.00 -2.84 -7.39
CA SER A 22 -13.87 -2.76 -8.57
C SER A 22 -14.65 -4.04 -8.83
N LEU A 23 -14.05 -5.21 -8.53
CA LEU A 23 -14.70 -6.51 -8.66
C LEU A 23 -15.70 -6.77 -7.53
N ASP A 24 -15.33 -6.47 -6.28
CA ASP A 24 -16.18 -6.72 -5.10
C ASP A 24 -17.32 -5.71 -4.95
N GLU A 25 -17.01 -4.41 -5.09
CA GLU A 25 -17.93 -3.32 -4.75
C GLU A 25 -18.45 -2.58 -6.00
N GLY A 26 -18.07 -3.04 -7.20
CA GLY A 26 -18.44 -2.43 -8.48
C GLY A 26 -17.72 -1.10 -8.78
N LYS A 27 -16.86 -0.61 -7.87
CA LYS A 27 -16.07 0.61 -8.03
C LYS A 27 -14.77 0.58 -7.23
N ALA A 28 -13.72 1.16 -7.79
CA ALA A 28 -12.46 1.37 -7.06
C ALA A 28 -12.62 2.45 -5.98
N LEU A 29 -12.84 2.05 -4.71
CA LEU A 29 -12.87 2.98 -3.58
C LEU A 29 -11.49 3.55 -3.23
N THR A 30 -10.43 2.80 -3.46
CA THR A 30 -9.07 3.25 -3.15
C THR A 30 -8.64 4.31 -4.18
N GLY A 31 -8.31 5.53 -3.72
CA GLY A 31 -7.73 6.57 -4.57
C GLY A 31 -6.28 6.26 -4.94
N PHE A 32 -5.74 6.97 -5.93
CA PHE A 32 -4.28 7.04 -6.10
C PHE A 32 -3.67 7.99 -5.06
N MET A 33 -2.36 7.88 -4.86
CA MET A 33 -1.63 8.83 -4.04
C MET A 33 -1.59 10.20 -4.71
N SER A 34 -1.69 11.24 -3.91
CA SER A 34 -1.57 12.65 -4.28
C SER A 34 -0.18 13.19 -3.94
N PHE A 35 0.23 14.28 -4.59
CA PHE A 35 1.48 14.95 -4.24
C PHE A 35 1.42 15.49 -2.81
N GLY A 36 2.45 15.18 -2.03
CA GLY A 36 2.51 15.47 -0.59
C GLY A 36 2.16 14.27 0.28
N ASP A 37 1.51 13.23 -0.27
CA ASP A 37 1.24 11.99 0.47
C ASP A 37 2.54 11.35 0.94
N ARG A 38 2.48 10.72 2.12
CA ARG A 38 3.62 10.05 2.74
C ARG A 38 3.26 8.61 3.05
N VAL A 39 4.11 7.69 2.63
CA VAL A 39 3.97 6.26 2.88
C VAL A 39 5.08 5.83 3.84
N ARG A 40 4.69 5.23 4.96
CA ARG A 40 5.61 4.64 5.93
C ARG A 40 5.32 3.15 6.08
N MET A 41 6.36 2.32 5.91
CA MET A 41 6.29 0.87 6.06
C MET A 41 7.45 0.39 6.91
N GLU A 42 7.20 -0.53 7.83
CA GLU A 42 8.21 -1.07 8.75
C GLU A 42 7.94 -2.56 8.99
N ALA A 43 8.98 -3.39 8.91
CA ALA A 43 8.90 -4.79 9.30
C ALA A 43 9.36 -4.92 10.76
N ARG A 44 8.54 -5.57 11.58
CA ARG A 44 8.84 -5.81 13.00
C ARG A 44 9.01 -7.31 13.27
N SER A 45 9.93 -7.64 14.17
CA SER A 45 10.03 -8.98 14.74
C SER A 45 8.80 -9.28 15.60
N GLU A 46 8.64 -10.55 15.98
CA GLU A 46 7.59 -10.97 16.93
C GLU A 46 7.69 -10.20 18.26
N GLY A 47 8.91 -9.84 18.68
CA GLY A 47 9.18 -8.98 19.85
C GLY A 47 8.97 -7.48 19.61
N GLY A 48 8.42 -7.07 18.46
CA GLY A 48 8.09 -5.68 18.13
C GLY A 48 9.26 -4.81 17.69
N GLN A 49 10.48 -5.35 17.59
CA GLN A 49 11.65 -4.57 17.18
C GLN A 49 11.71 -4.41 15.66
N PRO A 50 12.04 -3.21 15.14
CA PRO A 50 12.17 -3.00 13.70
C PRO A 50 13.36 -3.80 13.15
N LEU A 51 13.11 -4.63 12.14
CA LEU A 51 14.12 -5.52 11.54
C LEU A 51 15.08 -4.76 10.61
N PHE A 52 14.52 -3.86 9.80
CA PHE A 52 15.25 -3.13 8.76
C PHE A 52 15.13 -1.60 8.90
N GLY A 53 14.52 -1.15 10.01
CA GLY A 53 14.02 0.23 10.13
C GLY A 53 12.75 0.46 9.30
N ALA A 54 12.35 1.73 9.20
CA ALA A 54 11.18 2.12 8.45
C ALA A 54 11.54 2.72 7.10
N CYS A 55 10.89 2.24 6.05
CA CYS A 55 10.84 2.88 4.76
C CYS A 55 9.82 4.03 4.84
N ASP A 56 10.27 5.25 4.56
CA ASP A 56 9.46 6.46 4.66
C ASP A 56 9.67 7.30 3.40
N GLN A 57 8.60 7.44 2.61
CA GLN A 57 8.66 8.03 1.27
C GLN A 57 7.57 9.07 1.11
N GLN A 58 7.89 10.19 0.46
CA GLN A 58 6.93 11.24 0.11
C GLN A 58 6.73 11.29 -1.40
N VAL A 59 5.47 11.38 -1.82
CA VAL A 59 5.09 11.53 -3.22
C VAL A 59 5.38 12.96 -3.66
N ILE A 60 6.38 13.13 -4.51
CA ILE A 60 6.77 14.43 -5.08
C ILE A 60 6.42 14.48 -6.57
N ARG A 61 6.32 15.69 -7.12
CA ARG A 61 6.20 15.88 -8.57
C ARG A 61 7.44 15.32 -9.25
N ALA A 62 7.24 14.47 -10.25
CA ALA A 62 8.31 14.03 -11.13
C ALA A 62 8.92 15.27 -11.81
N ARG A 63 10.25 15.42 -11.72
CA ARG A 63 10.97 16.40 -12.51
C ARG A 63 11.43 15.69 -13.78
N VAL A 64 10.84 16.07 -14.90
CA VAL A 64 11.28 15.70 -16.26
C VAL A 64 12.24 16.75 -16.78
#